data_AF-A0A1G9TXX9-F1
#
_entry.id   AF-A0A1G9TXX9-F1
#
_cell.length_a   1.000
_cell.length_b   1.000
_cell.length_c   1.000
_cell.angle_alpha   90.00
_cell.angle_beta   90.00
_cell.angle_gamma   90.00
#
_symmetry.space_group_name_H-M   'P 1'
#
loop_
_entity.id
_entity.type
_entity.pdbx_description
1 polymer ?
#
loop_
_entity_poly.entity_id
_entity_poly.type
_entity_poly.pdbx_seq_one_letter_code
_entity_poly.pdbx_strand_id
1 'polypeptide(L)'
;MFKKIACTIGHSVLKNGNITSADGTSKGGVNEYRWCKKFVPILVDEFKNQGVEADCIQCPERQFLSAKEEKNYKLNKIHSGGYDLVIESHLNAFNGTAKGTETLYSKGSVKGKEVAQRVNDKLDDIWEDRDIKARDDLYILTQTKPVAILNEYFFCDNKIDYNKADEDHELRLIARKVVEGVLNKTINDIKPPDTENTKRYKNCVLYGNDVDRVGAEIISWYKDDCILKHVKDHVKWEATNLFVVGGDAERAIKALNNGEIYGIVLGKDRAETVRKCLDFVGK
;
A
#
# COMPACT_ATOMS: atom_id res chain seq x y z
N MET A 1 -20.27 16.47 -2.66
CA MET A 1 -19.54 15.19 -2.69
C MET A 1 -18.58 15.26 -3.88
N PHE A 2 -17.31 14.92 -3.69
CA PHE A 2 -16.32 14.92 -4.77
C PHE A 2 -16.61 13.76 -5.73
N LYS A 3 -16.66 14.03 -7.04
CA LYS A 3 -16.96 13.05 -8.09
C LYS A 3 -15.73 12.69 -8.90
N LYS A 4 -14.82 13.65 -9.08
CA LYS A 4 -13.55 13.46 -9.78
C LYS A 4 -12.37 14.01 -8.98
N ILE A 5 -11.37 13.17 -8.69
CA ILE A 5 -10.25 13.49 -7.81
C ILE A 5 -8.92 13.34 -8.55
N ALA A 6 -8.04 14.31 -8.40
CA ALA A 6 -6.64 14.19 -8.81
C ALA A 6 -5.79 13.78 -7.61
N CYS A 7 -5.15 12.61 -7.67
CA CYS A 7 -4.16 12.19 -6.69
C CYS A 7 -2.77 12.42 -7.29
N THR A 8 -2.00 13.36 -6.74
CA THR A 8 -0.67 13.70 -7.25
C THR A 8 0.42 13.08 -6.39
N ILE A 9 1.45 12.57 -7.05
CA ILE A 9 2.68 12.15 -6.39
C ILE A 9 3.54 13.40 -6.20
N GLY A 10 3.89 13.73 -4.95
CA GLY A 10 4.87 14.76 -4.64
C GLY A 10 6.20 14.47 -5.33
N HIS A 11 6.96 15.52 -5.68
CA HIS A 11 8.32 15.40 -6.22
C HIS A 11 8.43 14.71 -7.59
N SER A 12 9.68 14.49 -8.02
CA SER A 12 10.03 13.85 -9.29
C SER A 12 11.44 13.27 -9.27
N VAL A 13 11.77 12.50 -10.32
CA VAL A 13 13.16 12.13 -10.65
C VAL A 13 13.62 13.04 -11.78
N LEU A 14 14.66 13.85 -11.55
CA LEU A 14 15.24 14.75 -12.54
C LEU A 14 16.03 13.98 -13.60
N LYS A 15 16.35 14.65 -14.72
CA LYS A 15 17.10 14.11 -15.85
C LYS A 15 18.46 13.49 -15.44
N ASN A 16 19.13 14.11 -14.47
CA ASN A 16 20.40 13.64 -13.92
C ASN A 16 20.26 12.45 -12.95
N GLY A 17 19.03 12.01 -12.63
CA GLY A 17 18.75 10.92 -11.70
C GLY A 17 18.49 11.36 -10.26
N ASN A 18 18.68 12.64 -9.91
CA ASN A 18 18.38 13.14 -8.58
C ASN A 18 16.87 13.09 -8.31
N ILE A 19 16.49 12.63 -7.13
CA ILE A 19 15.11 12.64 -6.64
C ILE A 19 14.92 13.94 -5.85
N THR A 20 13.84 14.68 -6.10
CA THR A 20 13.63 16.01 -5.51
C THR A 20 12.99 15.99 -4.13
N SER A 21 12.65 14.80 -3.62
CA SER A 21 12.02 14.57 -2.32
C SER A 21 13.03 14.41 -1.20
N ALA A 22 12.53 14.33 0.04
CA ALA A 22 13.35 13.86 1.16
C ALA A 22 13.73 12.38 1.01
N ASP A 23 14.80 11.98 1.68
CA ASP A 23 15.29 10.60 1.72
C ASP A 23 15.70 10.18 3.13
N GLY A 24 14.89 9.32 3.75
CA GLY A 24 15.14 8.80 5.09
C GLY A 24 15.77 7.42 5.12
N THR A 25 16.16 6.83 3.98
CA THR A 25 16.72 5.46 3.92
C THR A 25 17.93 5.26 4.81
N SER A 26 18.79 6.28 4.92
CA SER A 26 19.97 6.27 5.82
C SER A 26 19.62 6.18 7.31
N LYS A 27 18.36 6.47 7.69
CA LYS A 27 17.86 6.41 9.07
C LYS A 27 16.92 5.21 9.30
N GLY A 28 16.88 4.27 8.35
CA GLY A 28 15.99 3.12 8.39
C GLY A 28 14.53 3.46 8.05
N GLY A 29 14.30 4.61 7.42
CA GLY A 29 13.02 4.98 6.83
C GLY A 29 13.00 4.72 5.32
N VAL A 30 12.39 5.62 4.56
CA VAL A 30 12.13 5.45 3.12
C VAL A 30 12.44 6.71 2.32
N ASN A 31 12.67 6.56 1.02
CA ASN A 31 12.66 7.70 0.10
C ASN A 31 11.21 8.11 -0.18
N GLU A 32 10.89 9.37 0.06
CA GLU A 32 9.53 9.91 -0.01
C GLU A 32 8.88 9.70 -1.38
N TYR A 33 9.53 10.14 -2.46
CA TYR A 33 9.00 9.98 -3.81
C TYR A 33 8.71 8.52 -4.13
N ARG A 34 9.60 7.60 -3.73
CA ARG A 34 9.44 6.17 -4.00
C ARG A 34 8.24 5.60 -3.26
N TRP A 35 8.03 5.97 -2.00
CA TRP A 35 6.87 5.53 -1.23
C TRP A 35 5.58 6.09 -1.82
N CYS A 36 5.52 7.41 -2.10
CA CYS A 36 4.33 8.02 -2.70
C CYS A 36 4.01 7.44 -4.09
N LYS A 37 5.03 7.13 -4.90
CA LYS A 37 4.86 6.46 -6.21
C LYS A 37 4.25 5.07 -6.07
N LYS A 38 4.55 4.34 -5.00
CA LYS A 38 3.93 3.04 -4.69
C LYS A 38 2.50 3.21 -4.17
N PHE A 39 2.28 4.20 -3.30
CA PHE A 39 1.02 4.40 -2.58
C PHE A 39 -0.09 5.04 -3.42
N VAL A 40 0.20 6.09 -4.19
CA VAL A 40 -0.84 6.87 -4.89
C VAL A 40 -1.69 6.05 -5.87
N PRO A 41 -1.15 5.09 -6.64
CA PRO A 41 -1.98 4.19 -7.45
C PRO A 41 -3.00 3.41 -6.61
N ILE A 42 -2.60 2.94 -5.41
CA ILE A 42 -3.50 2.23 -4.49
C ILE A 42 -4.60 3.18 -3.99
N LEU A 43 -4.25 4.43 -3.65
CA LEU A 43 -5.23 5.45 -3.28
C LEU A 43 -6.25 5.71 -4.39
N VAL A 44 -5.80 5.80 -5.64
CA VAL A 44 -6.67 5.95 -6.81
C VAL A 44 -7.62 4.78 -6.95
N ASP A 45 -7.14 3.54 -6.78
CA ASP A 45 -7.97 2.34 -6.83
C ASP A 45 -9.02 2.33 -5.73
N GLU A 46 -8.68 2.74 -4.50
CA GLU A 46 -9.66 2.84 -3.41
C GLU A 46 -10.74 3.89 -3.68
N PHE A 47 -10.42 5.03 -4.31
CA PHE A 47 -11.47 5.96 -4.76
C PHE A 47 -12.38 5.36 -5.84
N LYS A 48 -11.80 4.68 -6.83
CA LYS A 48 -12.56 4.02 -7.90
C LYS A 48 -13.48 2.94 -7.37
N ASN A 49 -13.03 2.16 -6.38
CA ASN A 49 -13.85 1.17 -5.67
C ASN A 49 -15.07 1.79 -4.98
N GLN A 50 -15.01 3.08 -4.64
CA GLN A 50 -16.12 3.84 -4.07
C GLN A 50 -16.99 4.55 -5.11
N GLY A 51 -16.80 4.27 -6.40
CA GLY A 51 -17.54 4.87 -7.51
C GLY A 51 -17.12 6.31 -7.82
N VAL A 52 -15.93 6.72 -7.39
CA VAL A 52 -15.38 8.06 -7.63
C VAL A 52 -14.38 7.99 -8.77
N GLU A 53 -14.47 8.88 -9.75
CA GLU A 53 -13.44 8.99 -10.77
C GLU A 53 -12.15 9.53 -10.12
N ALA A 54 -11.02 8.85 -10.36
CA ALA A 54 -9.75 9.26 -9.79
C ALA A 54 -8.61 9.03 -10.78
N ASP A 55 -7.72 10.03 -10.89
CA ASP A 55 -6.56 10.01 -11.77
C ASP A 55 -5.28 10.18 -10.96
N CYS A 56 -4.27 9.36 -11.27
CA CYS A 56 -2.91 9.52 -10.74
C CYS A 56 -2.13 10.50 -11.61
N ILE A 57 -1.61 11.58 -11.02
CA ILE A 57 -0.73 12.54 -11.70
C ILE A 57 0.69 12.37 -11.18
N GLN A 58 1.55 11.77 -12.01
CA GLN A 58 2.97 11.63 -11.77
C GLN A 58 3.75 12.57 -12.70
N CYS A 59 4.74 13.29 -12.14
CA CYS A 59 5.76 13.96 -12.93
C CYS A 59 6.57 12.94 -13.76
N PRO A 60 6.90 13.24 -15.03
CA PRO A 60 7.69 12.35 -15.86
C PRO A 60 9.10 12.17 -15.30
N GLU A 61 9.50 10.92 -15.06
CA GLU A 61 10.83 10.61 -14.55
C GLU A 61 11.89 10.89 -15.63
N ARG A 62 13.01 11.49 -15.21
CA ARG A 62 14.20 11.77 -16.01
C ARG A 62 13.97 12.73 -17.18
N GLN A 63 12.92 13.55 -17.12
CA GLN A 63 12.65 14.59 -18.13
C GLN A 63 12.98 16.00 -17.64
N PHE A 64 12.61 16.35 -16.41
CA PHE A 64 12.85 17.70 -15.87
C PHE A 64 14.31 17.95 -15.56
N LEU A 65 14.77 19.17 -15.87
CA LEU A 65 16.10 19.65 -15.50
C LEU A 65 16.11 20.17 -14.05
N SER A 66 14.97 20.62 -13.52
CA SER A 66 14.85 21.10 -12.15
C SER A 66 13.46 20.88 -11.54
N ALA A 67 13.38 20.84 -10.21
CA ALA A 67 12.12 20.70 -9.47
C ALA A 67 11.10 21.82 -9.76
N LYS A 68 11.54 22.97 -10.27
CA LYS A 68 10.65 24.10 -10.62
C LYS A 68 9.64 23.72 -11.71
N GLU A 69 9.96 22.75 -12.56
CA GLU A 69 9.10 22.29 -13.66
C GLU A 69 7.89 21.48 -13.16
N GLU A 70 8.00 20.86 -11.98
CA GLU A 70 6.92 20.06 -11.37
C GLU A 70 5.64 20.87 -11.20
N LYS A 71 5.79 22.14 -10.79
CA LYS A 71 4.66 23.07 -10.58
C LYS A 71 3.83 23.23 -11.83
N ASN A 72 4.46 23.65 -12.93
CA ASN A 72 3.74 23.95 -14.16
C ASN A 72 3.14 22.67 -14.76
N TYR A 73 3.86 21.55 -14.67
CA TYR A 73 3.35 20.27 -15.14
C TYR A 73 2.08 19.83 -14.40
N LYS A 74 2.12 19.81 -13.06
CA LYS A 74 0.98 19.39 -12.24
C LYS A 74 -0.21 20.34 -12.41
N LEU A 75 0.01 21.65 -12.36
CA LEU A 75 -1.06 22.64 -12.52
C LEU A 75 -1.75 22.54 -13.88
N ASN A 76 -0.99 22.37 -14.97
CA ASN A 76 -1.58 22.22 -16.31
C ASN A 76 -2.47 20.97 -16.40
N LYS A 77 -2.04 19.83 -15.85
CA LYS A 77 -2.83 18.60 -15.80
C LYS A 77 -4.07 18.74 -14.92
N ILE A 78 -3.93 19.35 -13.75
CA ILE A 78 -5.05 19.56 -12.81
C ILE A 78 -6.09 20.50 -13.43
N HIS A 79 -5.67 21.64 -13.99
CA HIS A 79 -6.59 22.63 -14.53
C HIS A 79 -7.33 22.17 -15.79
N SER A 80 -6.75 21.24 -16.55
CA SER A 80 -7.38 20.66 -17.75
C SER A 80 -8.24 19.42 -17.45
N GLY A 81 -8.09 18.80 -16.27
CA GLY A 81 -8.73 17.52 -15.97
C GLY A 81 -10.14 17.60 -15.36
N GLY A 82 -10.62 18.79 -14.99
CA GLY A 82 -11.98 18.98 -14.47
C GLY A 82 -12.24 18.33 -13.10
N TYR A 83 -11.23 18.32 -12.23
CA TYR A 83 -11.32 17.72 -10.89
C TYR A 83 -12.13 18.59 -9.91
N ASP A 84 -12.71 17.96 -8.89
CA ASP A 84 -13.36 18.61 -7.76
C ASP A 84 -12.40 18.79 -6.56
N LEU A 85 -11.45 17.86 -6.40
CA LEU A 85 -10.46 17.82 -5.34
C LEU A 85 -9.08 17.39 -5.88
N VAL A 86 -8.03 17.99 -5.32
CA VAL A 86 -6.64 17.55 -5.45
C VAL A 86 -6.14 17.03 -4.10
N ILE A 87 -5.50 15.87 -4.11
CA ILE A 87 -4.78 15.31 -2.96
C ILE A 87 -3.33 15.15 -3.40
N GLU A 88 -2.43 15.91 -2.79
CA GLU A 88 -1.01 15.78 -3.03
C GLU A 88 -0.35 14.98 -1.90
N SER A 89 0.27 13.85 -2.26
CA SER A 89 0.87 12.90 -1.33
C SER A 89 2.37 13.19 -1.14
N HIS A 90 2.77 13.44 0.11
CA HIS A 90 4.15 13.70 0.57
C HIS A 90 4.45 12.89 1.84
N LEU A 91 5.71 12.89 2.25
CA LEU A 91 6.14 12.43 3.57
C LEU A 91 7.01 13.51 4.22
N ASN A 92 6.85 13.69 5.53
CA ASN A 92 7.60 14.67 6.27
C ASN A 92 9.06 14.24 6.46
N ALA A 93 9.94 15.18 6.79
CA ALA A 93 11.32 14.87 7.18
C ALA A 93 11.87 15.95 8.09
N PHE A 94 12.64 15.56 9.12
CA PHE A 94 13.27 16.54 10.01
C PHE A 94 14.63 16.08 10.55
N ASN A 95 14.63 15.37 11.68
CA ASN A 95 15.83 15.03 12.43
C ASN A 95 15.97 13.53 12.73
N GLY A 96 15.05 12.71 12.23
CA GLY A 96 14.97 11.27 12.48
C GLY A 96 14.31 10.84 13.79
N THR A 97 13.80 11.79 14.59
CA THR A 97 13.03 11.50 15.81
C THR A 97 11.62 12.07 15.78
N ALA A 98 11.40 13.17 15.06
CA ALA A 98 10.06 13.66 14.76
C ALA A 98 9.24 12.57 14.05
N LYS A 99 7.95 12.53 14.34
CA LYS A 99 7.01 11.50 13.89
C LYS A 99 5.60 12.07 13.82
N GLY A 100 4.71 11.37 13.15
CA GLY A 100 3.30 11.72 13.06
C GLY A 100 2.83 12.17 11.69
N THR A 101 1.52 12.30 11.56
CA THR A 101 0.82 12.75 10.36
C THR A 101 0.45 14.23 10.47
N GLU A 102 0.45 14.96 9.36
CA GLU A 102 -0.19 16.27 9.26
C GLU A 102 -0.86 16.45 7.89
N THR A 103 -2.02 17.11 7.86
CA THR A 103 -2.69 17.46 6.61
C THR A 103 -2.74 18.97 6.42
N LEU A 104 -2.20 19.42 5.28
CA LEU A 104 -2.09 20.82 4.92
C LEU A 104 -3.27 21.24 4.03
N TYR A 105 -3.72 22.48 4.21
CA TYR A 105 -4.78 23.07 3.38
C TYR A 105 -4.48 24.55 3.12
N SER A 106 -5.10 25.12 2.08
CA SER A 106 -4.99 26.56 1.82
C SER A 106 -5.70 27.38 2.89
N LYS A 107 -5.03 28.37 3.48
CA LYS A 107 -5.54 29.21 4.58
C LYS A 107 -6.93 29.82 4.35
N GLY A 108 -7.27 30.13 3.09
CA GLY A 108 -8.57 30.69 2.70
C GLY A 108 -9.64 29.65 2.34
N SER A 109 -9.32 28.36 2.35
CA SER A 109 -10.21 27.30 1.87
C SER A 109 -10.98 26.63 3.02
N VAL A 110 -12.23 27.04 3.23
CA VAL A 110 -13.13 26.42 4.23
C VAL A 110 -13.31 24.93 3.95
N LYS A 111 -13.62 24.57 2.69
CA LYS A 111 -13.76 23.16 2.29
C LYS A 111 -12.45 22.39 2.41
N GLY A 112 -11.31 23.02 2.07
CA GLY A 112 -9.99 22.41 2.24
C GLY A 112 -9.70 22.08 3.69
N LYS A 113 -10.03 23.01 4.62
CA LYS A 113 -9.91 22.81 6.06
C LYS A 113 -10.76 21.62 6.55
N GLU A 114 -12.02 21.58 6.16
CA GLU A 114 -12.95 20.51 6.55
C GLU A 114 -12.48 19.13 6.07
N VAL A 115 -12.01 19.02 4.82
CA VAL A 115 -11.49 17.77 4.27
C VAL A 115 -10.18 17.39 4.96
N ALA A 116 -9.26 18.35 5.12
CA ALA A 116 -8.00 18.11 5.79
C ALA A 116 -8.21 17.57 7.21
N GLN A 117 -9.16 18.15 7.97
CA GLN A 117 -9.47 17.68 9.32
C GLN A 117 -9.91 16.22 9.31
N ARG A 118 -10.93 15.88 8.50
CA ARG A 118 -11.45 14.52 8.44
C ARG A 118 -10.43 13.49 7.98
N VAL A 119 -9.52 13.87 7.08
CA VAL A 119 -8.43 12.99 6.65
C VAL A 119 -7.42 12.80 7.78
N ASN A 120 -7.05 13.88 8.46
CA ASN A 120 -6.11 13.83 9.58
C ASN A 120 -6.65 12.97 10.74
N ASP A 121 -7.92 13.17 11.12
CA ASP A 121 -8.66 12.38 12.14
C ASP A 121 -8.82 10.90 11.78
N LYS A 122 -8.49 10.50 10.54
CA LYS A 122 -8.49 9.09 10.13
C LYS A 122 -7.10 8.48 10.17
N LEU A 123 -6.06 9.30 10.00
CA LEU A 123 -4.67 8.88 9.94
C LEU A 123 -4.01 8.88 11.33
N ASP A 124 -4.55 9.63 12.29
CA ASP A 124 -4.12 9.66 13.69
C ASP A 124 -4.28 8.31 14.42
N ASP A 125 -5.17 7.44 13.94
CA ASP A 125 -5.25 6.03 14.36
C ASP A 125 -3.95 5.24 14.08
N ILE A 126 -3.17 5.67 13.09
CA ILE A 126 -1.92 5.02 12.66
C ILE A 126 -0.73 5.78 13.23
N TRP A 127 -0.68 7.09 13.05
CA TRP A 127 0.47 7.94 13.42
C TRP A 127 0.11 9.00 14.46
N GLU A 128 1.11 9.57 15.11
CA GLU A 128 0.87 10.67 16.06
C GLU A 128 0.20 11.86 15.34
N ASP A 129 -0.87 12.39 15.90
CA ASP A 129 -1.54 13.58 15.38
C ASP A 129 -0.67 14.83 15.60
N ARG A 130 -0.47 15.61 14.52
CA ARG A 130 0.25 16.90 14.53
C ARG A 130 -0.60 18.07 14.07
N ASP A 131 -1.91 17.89 14.11
CA ASP A 131 -2.95 18.78 13.65
C ASP A 131 -2.91 19.06 12.13
N ILE A 132 -4.00 19.65 11.64
CA ILE A 132 -4.03 20.26 10.32
C ILE A 132 -3.34 21.61 10.29
N LYS A 133 -2.73 21.97 9.16
CA LYS A 133 -1.97 23.23 9.02
C LYS A 133 -2.43 24.05 7.83
N ALA A 134 -2.82 25.29 8.11
CA ALA A 134 -3.10 26.28 7.07
C ALA A 134 -1.79 26.73 6.41
N ARG A 135 -1.78 26.78 5.07
CA ARG A 135 -0.64 27.21 4.25
C ARG A 135 -1.09 28.24 3.21
N ASP A 136 -0.20 29.16 2.87
CA ASP A 136 -0.40 30.17 1.82
C ASP A 136 0.81 30.27 0.87
N ASP A 137 1.77 29.35 1.01
CA ASP A 137 3.04 29.34 0.28
C ASP A 137 3.18 28.18 -0.72
N LEU A 138 2.36 27.12 -0.58
CA LEU A 138 2.44 25.92 -1.42
C LEU A 138 1.56 26.05 -2.67
N TYR A 139 2.18 26.04 -3.86
CA TYR A 139 1.45 26.27 -5.12
C TYR A 139 0.32 25.24 -5.36
N ILE A 140 0.49 24.00 -4.90
CA ILE A 140 -0.52 22.96 -5.09
C ILE A 140 -1.78 23.25 -4.27
N LEU A 141 -1.66 24.00 -3.17
CA LEU A 141 -2.79 24.42 -2.35
C LEU A 141 -3.36 25.77 -2.80
N THR A 142 -2.50 26.68 -3.26
CA THR A 142 -2.88 28.08 -3.52
C THR A 142 -3.19 28.39 -4.97
N GLN A 143 -2.77 27.55 -5.92
CA GLN A 143 -2.88 27.82 -7.36
C GLN A 143 -3.71 26.76 -8.12
N THR A 144 -4.30 25.79 -7.42
CA THR A 144 -5.30 24.89 -7.99
C THR A 144 -6.66 25.57 -8.03
N LYS A 145 -7.41 25.38 -9.12
CA LYS A 145 -8.83 25.75 -9.20
C LYS A 145 -9.73 24.87 -8.30
N PRO A 146 -9.58 23.53 -8.26
CA PRO A 146 -10.30 22.70 -7.29
C PRO A 146 -9.84 22.93 -5.85
N VAL A 147 -10.64 22.42 -4.89
CA VAL A 147 -10.21 22.27 -3.50
C VAL A 147 -8.94 21.42 -3.48
N ALA A 148 -7.99 21.72 -2.60
CA ALA A 148 -6.75 20.97 -2.49
C ALA A 148 -6.37 20.74 -1.03
N ILE A 149 -5.83 19.55 -0.78
CA ILE A 149 -5.13 19.17 0.45
C ILE A 149 -3.76 18.59 0.09
N LEU A 150 -2.81 18.66 1.02
CA LEU A 150 -1.54 17.97 0.92
C LEU A 150 -1.35 17.14 2.19
N ASN A 151 -1.14 15.84 2.02
CA ASN A 151 -0.98 14.92 3.13
C ASN A 151 0.49 14.60 3.33
N GLU A 152 1.01 14.96 4.50
CA GLU A 152 2.29 14.50 5.02
C GLU A 152 1.99 13.28 5.90
N TYR A 153 1.95 12.08 5.30
CA TYR A 153 1.39 10.90 5.99
C TYR A 153 2.18 10.53 7.25
N PHE A 154 3.49 10.58 7.17
CA PHE A 154 4.41 10.26 8.26
C PHE A 154 5.81 10.80 7.95
N PHE A 155 6.75 10.68 8.89
CA PHE A 155 8.14 11.10 8.67
C PHE A 155 8.96 10.04 7.93
N CYS A 156 9.37 10.32 6.69
CA CYS A 156 10.16 9.39 5.89
C CYS A 156 11.50 9.05 6.53
N ASP A 157 12.02 9.91 7.41
CA ASP A 157 13.28 9.75 8.13
C ASP A 157 13.13 9.20 9.55
N ASN A 158 11.92 8.77 9.92
CA ASN A 158 11.62 8.10 11.19
C ASN A 158 11.27 6.61 10.96
N LYS A 159 12.10 5.71 11.49
CA LYS A 159 11.93 4.26 11.34
C LYS A 159 10.62 3.73 11.93
N ILE A 160 10.15 4.28 13.05
CA ILE A 160 8.92 3.81 13.71
C ILE A 160 7.70 4.14 12.85
N ASP A 161 7.68 5.35 12.30
CA ASP A 161 6.63 5.78 11.38
C ASP A 161 6.62 4.94 10.10
N TYR A 162 7.80 4.72 9.49
CA TYR A 162 7.91 3.91 8.29
C TYR A 162 7.49 2.45 8.51
N ASN A 163 7.86 1.83 9.64
CA ASN A 163 7.47 0.45 9.95
C ASN A 163 5.94 0.23 9.98
N LYS A 164 5.15 1.27 10.29
CA LYS A 164 3.68 1.22 10.22
C LYS A 164 3.12 1.28 8.80
N ALA A 165 3.99 1.56 7.82
CA ALA A 165 3.63 1.82 6.42
C ALA A 165 4.29 0.84 5.43
N ASP A 166 5.05 -0.16 5.90
CA ASP A 166 5.98 -0.96 5.08
C ASP A 166 5.44 -2.32 4.62
N GLU A 167 4.12 -2.51 4.65
CA GLU A 167 3.47 -3.71 4.09
C GLU A 167 2.31 -3.35 3.16
N ASP A 168 2.07 -4.16 2.13
CA ASP A 168 1.02 -3.89 1.13
C ASP A 168 -0.39 -3.82 1.75
N HIS A 169 -0.63 -4.57 2.82
CA HIS A 169 -1.90 -4.53 3.55
C HIS A 169 -2.08 -3.19 4.29
N GLU A 170 -0.99 -2.63 4.83
CA GLU A 170 -0.99 -1.32 5.48
C GLU A 170 -1.21 -0.20 4.46
N LEU A 171 -0.61 -0.28 3.27
CA LEU A 171 -0.85 0.70 2.20
C LEU A 171 -2.34 0.82 1.82
N ARG A 172 -3.05 -0.31 1.73
CA ARG A 172 -4.50 -0.31 1.48
C ARG A 172 -5.30 0.23 2.67
N LEU A 173 -4.90 -0.07 3.91
CA LEU A 173 -5.53 0.51 5.11
C LEU A 173 -5.38 2.04 5.13
N ILE A 174 -4.17 2.54 4.88
CA ILE A 174 -3.87 3.97 4.81
C ILE A 174 -4.71 4.63 3.70
N ALA A 175 -4.74 4.03 2.50
CA ALA A 175 -5.54 4.54 1.39
C ALA A 175 -7.03 4.63 1.75
N ARG A 176 -7.59 3.58 2.36
CA ARG A 176 -8.99 3.57 2.82
C ARG A 176 -9.27 4.69 3.81
N LYS A 177 -8.41 4.90 4.80
CA LYS A 177 -8.53 5.99 5.77
C LYS A 177 -8.58 7.37 5.12
N VAL A 178 -7.73 7.61 4.11
CA VAL A 178 -7.80 8.84 3.30
C VAL A 178 -9.14 8.97 2.58
N VAL A 179 -9.60 7.91 1.90
CA VAL A 179 -10.87 7.91 1.17
C VAL A 179 -12.06 8.13 2.11
N GLU A 180 -12.06 7.54 3.30
CA GLU A 180 -13.09 7.77 4.32
C GLU A 180 -13.16 9.24 4.74
N GLY A 181 -12.00 9.84 5.04
CA GLY A 181 -11.91 11.26 5.40
C GLY A 181 -12.38 12.18 4.28
N VAL A 182 -11.97 11.89 3.04
CA VAL A 182 -12.36 12.68 1.87
C VAL A 182 -13.85 12.57 1.56
N LEU A 183 -14.39 11.35 1.54
CA LEU A 183 -15.79 11.09 1.19
C LEU A 183 -16.75 11.30 2.37
N ASN A 184 -16.22 11.51 3.58
CA ASN A 184 -16.98 11.64 4.82
C ASN A 184 -17.97 10.49 5.03
N LYS A 185 -17.49 9.27 4.77
CA LYS A 185 -18.26 8.05 4.99
C LYS A 185 -17.33 6.98 5.50
N THR A 186 -17.82 6.16 6.41
CA THR A 186 -17.16 4.90 6.71
C THR A 186 -17.22 4.04 5.47
N ILE A 187 -16.06 3.61 5.01
CA ILE A 187 -15.96 2.53 4.05
C ILE A 187 -16.05 1.29 4.92
N ASN A 188 -17.29 0.87 5.20
CA ASN A 188 -17.51 -0.47 5.69
C ASN A 188 -16.76 -1.37 4.74
N ASP A 189 -15.89 -2.21 5.28
CA ASP A 189 -15.00 -3.03 4.50
C ASP A 189 -15.73 -3.50 3.24
N ILE A 190 -15.13 -3.27 2.06
CA ILE A 190 -15.09 -4.42 1.15
C ILE A 190 -14.40 -5.44 2.04
N LYS A 191 -15.18 -6.31 2.70
CA LYS A 191 -14.61 -7.47 3.39
C LYS A 191 -13.57 -7.99 2.41
N PRO A 192 -12.29 -8.22 2.79
CA PRO A 192 -11.41 -9.03 1.94
C PRO A 192 -12.27 -10.20 1.47
N PRO A 193 -12.43 -10.35 0.15
CA PRO A 193 -13.68 -10.72 -0.50
C PRO A 193 -14.55 -11.58 0.41
N ASP A 194 -15.58 -10.98 1.01
CA ASP A 194 -16.58 -11.62 1.86
C ASP A 194 -16.09 -12.83 2.68
N THR A 195 -15.54 -12.64 3.89
CA THR A 195 -15.23 -13.74 4.83
C THR A 195 -16.45 -14.53 5.33
N GLU A 196 -17.66 -14.25 4.81
CA GLU A 196 -18.84 -15.11 5.00
C GLU A 196 -19.32 -15.81 3.72
N ASN A 197 -18.78 -15.48 2.54
CA ASN A 197 -19.18 -16.12 1.28
C ASN A 197 -18.06 -16.40 0.27
N THR A 198 -16.80 -16.05 0.56
CA THR A 198 -15.67 -16.79 0.00
C THR A 198 -15.33 -17.91 0.97
N LYS A 199 -15.45 -19.13 0.46
CA LYS A 199 -15.04 -20.32 1.18
C LYS A 199 -13.55 -20.22 1.48
N ARG A 200 -13.18 -19.82 2.70
CA ARG A 200 -11.82 -19.93 3.22
C ARG A 200 -11.56 -21.40 3.47
N TYR A 201 -10.60 -21.97 2.76
CA TYR A 201 -10.23 -23.35 2.99
C TYR A 201 -9.68 -23.48 4.40
N LYS A 202 -10.07 -24.52 5.13
CA LYS A 202 -9.40 -24.82 6.41
C LYS A 202 -7.90 -25.03 6.20
N ASN A 203 -7.50 -25.62 5.08
CA ASN A 203 -6.12 -25.98 4.78
C ASN A 203 -5.71 -25.56 3.36
N CYS A 204 -4.47 -25.11 3.17
CA CYS A 204 -3.83 -24.92 1.87
C CYS A 204 -2.51 -25.70 1.84
N VAL A 205 -2.28 -26.44 0.77
CA VAL A 205 -1.01 -27.14 0.51
C VAL A 205 -0.37 -26.54 -0.74
N LEU A 206 0.87 -26.07 -0.59
CA LEU A 206 1.65 -25.49 -1.67
C LEU A 206 2.76 -26.44 -2.13
N TYR A 207 2.95 -26.52 -3.45
CA TYR A 207 4.07 -27.20 -4.09
C TYR A 207 4.81 -26.28 -5.05
N GLY A 208 6.08 -26.59 -5.34
CA GLY A 208 6.96 -25.74 -6.17
C GLY A 208 7.35 -26.35 -7.53
N ASN A 209 7.11 -27.64 -7.72
CA ASN A 209 7.41 -28.39 -8.95
C ASN A 209 6.53 -29.65 -9.03
N ASP A 210 6.52 -30.31 -10.19
CA ASP A 210 5.69 -31.50 -10.44
C ASP A 210 6.04 -32.71 -9.57
N VAL A 211 7.27 -32.76 -9.04
CA VAL A 211 7.73 -33.87 -8.20
C VAL A 211 7.17 -33.72 -6.78
N ASP A 212 7.27 -32.53 -6.20
CA ASP A 212 6.75 -32.21 -4.87
C ASP A 212 5.21 -32.16 -4.86
N ARG A 213 4.59 -31.96 -6.02
CA ARG A 213 3.14 -32.07 -6.19
C ARG A 213 2.59 -33.41 -5.72
N VAL A 214 3.30 -34.52 -5.94
CA VAL A 214 2.86 -35.86 -5.49
C VAL A 214 2.73 -35.92 -3.97
N GLY A 215 3.73 -35.40 -3.24
CA GLY A 215 3.66 -35.31 -1.78
C GLY A 215 2.56 -34.36 -1.29
N ALA A 216 2.39 -33.24 -1.99
CA ALA A 216 1.33 -32.28 -1.70
C ALA A 216 -0.08 -32.84 -1.92
N GLU A 217 -0.28 -33.65 -2.97
CA GLU A 217 -1.52 -34.38 -3.22
C GLU A 217 -1.84 -35.34 -2.07
N ILE A 218 -0.86 -36.11 -1.60
CA ILE A 218 -1.02 -37.00 -0.42
C ILE A 218 -1.52 -36.20 0.79
N ILE A 219 -0.85 -35.09 1.15
CA ILE A 219 -1.28 -34.28 2.29
C ILE A 219 -2.71 -33.76 2.08
N SER A 220 -3.04 -33.29 0.87
CA SER A 220 -4.35 -32.73 0.55
C SER A 220 -5.49 -33.75 0.70
N TRP A 221 -5.25 -35.04 0.44
CA TRP A 221 -6.25 -36.10 0.58
C TRP A 221 -6.67 -36.35 2.04
N TYR A 222 -5.80 -36.03 3.00
CA TYR A 222 -6.02 -36.26 4.42
C TYR A 222 -6.30 -34.98 5.22
N LYS A 223 -6.47 -33.84 4.55
CA LYS A 223 -6.88 -32.58 5.17
C LYS A 223 -8.30 -32.23 4.74
N ASP A 224 -9.16 -31.98 5.72
CA ASP A 224 -10.52 -31.53 5.44
C ASP A 224 -10.52 -30.11 4.89
N ASP A 225 -11.39 -29.85 3.92
CA ASP A 225 -11.52 -28.54 3.29
C ASP A 225 -10.17 -27.92 2.85
N CYS A 226 -9.48 -28.65 1.98
CA CYS A 226 -8.13 -28.36 1.55
C CYS A 226 -8.06 -27.87 0.10
N ILE A 227 -7.33 -26.78 -0.15
CA ILE A 227 -6.91 -26.38 -1.49
C ILE A 227 -5.46 -26.80 -1.73
N LEU A 228 -5.18 -27.30 -2.94
CA LEU A 228 -3.84 -27.66 -3.40
C LEU A 228 -3.49 -26.76 -4.58
N LYS A 229 -2.32 -26.13 -4.54
CA LYS A 229 -1.88 -25.28 -5.66
C LYS A 229 -0.37 -25.05 -5.71
N HIS A 230 0.07 -24.53 -6.85
CA HIS A 230 1.44 -24.13 -7.04
C HIS A 230 1.74 -22.87 -6.21
N VAL A 231 2.94 -22.77 -5.63
CA VAL A 231 3.37 -21.65 -4.78
C VAL A 231 3.31 -20.28 -5.47
N LYS A 232 3.39 -20.26 -6.80
CA LYS A 232 3.27 -19.02 -7.62
C LYS A 232 1.86 -18.44 -7.58
N ASP A 233 0.87 -19.28 -7.37
CA ASP A 233 -0.53 -18.89 -7.28
C ASP A 233 -0.93 -18.62 -5.83
N HIS A 234 0.04 -18.48 -4.92
CA HIS A 234 -0.21 -18.25 -3.51
C HIS A 234 -0.97 -16.94 -3.29
N VAL A 235 -2.00 -17.04 -2.45
CA VAL A 235 -2.83 -15.92 -2.02
C VAL A 235 -2.81 -16.02 -0.51
N LYS A 236 -2.16 -15.06 0.15
CA LYS A 236 -2.24 -14.90 1.62
C LYS A 236 -3.73 -14.90 2.01
N TRP A 237 -4.11 -15.20 3.25
CA TRP A 237 -5.51 -15.22 3.76
C TRP A 237 -6.53 -16.24 3.18
N GLU A 238 -6.27 -16.93 2.06
CA GLU A 238 -7.25 -17.87 1.46
C GLU A 238 -7.54 -19.14 2.28
N ALA A 239 -6.63 -19.45 3.21
CA ALA A 239 -6.73 -20.61 4.08
C ALA A 239 -6.29 -20.31 5.51
N THR A 240 -6.76 -21.12 6.46
CA THR A 240 -6.40 -20.99 7.88
C THR A 240 -5.06 -21.62 8.20
N ASN A 241 -4.82 -22.83 7.68
CA ASN A 241 -3.55 -23.55 7.84
C ASN A 241 -2.80 -23.61 6.51
N LEU A 242 -1.50 -23.32 6.54
CA LEU A 242 -0.63 -23.39 5.38
C LEU A 242 0.39 -24.52 5.54
N PHE A 243 0.46 -25.42 4.56
CA PHE A 243 1.45 -26.47 4.46
C PHE A 243 2.25 -26.30 3.18
N VAL A 244 3.56 -26.39 3.28
CA VAL A 244 4.50 -26.20 2.16
C VAL A 244 5.24 -27.51 1.96
N VAL A 245 5.23 -28.04 0.73
CA VAL A 245 5.87 -29.30 0.38
C VAL A 245 7.03 -29.05 -0.57
N GLY A 246 8.22 -29.50 -0.15
CA GLY A 246 9.42 -29.42 -0.97
C GLY A 246 10.15 -28.09 -0.91
N GLY A 247 11.41 -28.13 -1.35
CA GLY A 247 12.35 -27.02 -1.17
C GLY A 247 12.06 -25.84 -2.10
N ASP A 248 11.49 -26.09 -3.28
CA ASP A 248 11.16 -25.03 -4.23
C ASP A 248 10.01 -24.15 -3.71
N ALA A 249 8.99 -24.78 -3.12
CA ALA A 249 7.88 -24.10 -2.49
C ALA A 249 8.34 -23.29 -1.26
N GLU A 250 9.20 -23.89 -0.43
CA GLU A 250 9.75 -23.20 0.75
C GLU A 250 10.57 -21.97 0.37
N ARG A 251 11.44 -22.08 -0.63
CA ARG A 251 12.23 -20.93 -1.11
C ARG A 251 11.34 -19.83 -1.67
N ALA A 252 10.30 -20.19 -2.43
CA ALA A 252 9.37 -19.22 -2.99
C ALA A 252 8.55 -18.52 -1.89
N ILE A 253 8.01 -19.25 -0.90
CA ILE A 253 7.30 -18.63 0.24
C ILE A 253 8.22 -17.75 1.07
N LYS A 254 9.46 -18.18 1.35
CA LYS A 254 10.44 -17.33 2.05
C LYS A 254 10.77 -16.06 1.27
N ALA A 255 10.86 -16.14 -0.06
CA ALA A 255 11.12 -14.99 -0.92
C ALA A 255 9.97 -13.97 -0.94
N LEU A 256 8.72 -14.39 -0.65
CA LEU A 256 7.60 -13.47 -0.47
C LEU A 256 7.74 -12.61 0.80
N ASN A 257 8.55 -13.04 1.77
CA ASN A 257 8.85 -12.32 3.03
C ASN A 257 7.61 -11.74 3.73
N ASN A 258 6.51 -12.50 3.74
CA ASN A 258 5.18 -11.99 4.11
C ASN A 258 4.71 -12.36 5.52
N GLY A 259 5.59 -12.95 6.34
CA GLY A 259 5.36 -13.29 7.74
C GLY A 259 4.39 -14.46 8.00
N GLU A 260 3.94 -15.20 6.98
CA GLU A 260 3.01 -16.31 7.19
C GLU A 260 3.66 -17.49 7.93
N ILE A 261 2.93 -18.04 8.90
CA ILE A 261 3.32 -19.27 9.60
C ILE A 261 2.85 -20.47 8.78
N TYR A 262 3.75 -21.39 8.49
CA TYR A 262 3.45 -22.60 7.73
C TYR A 262 4.14 -23.85 8.29
N GLY A 263 3.52 -25.01 8.09
CA GLY A 263 4.18 -26.30 8.29
C GLY A 263 4.96 -26.70 7.04
N ILE A 264 6.24 -27.02 7.19
CA ILE A 264 7.11 -27.46 6.09
C ILE A 264 7.26 -28.99 6.11
N VAL A 265 7.08 -29.63 4.95
CA VAL A 265 7.39 -31.05 4.73
C VAL A 265 8.47 -31.16 3.65
N LEU A 266 9.69 -31.49 4.07
CA LEU A 266 10.87 -31.52 3.21
C LEU A 266 11.77 -32.71 3.55
N GLY A 267 12.07 -33.54 2.54
CA GLY A 267 13.07 -34.61 2.60
C GLY A 267 14.37 -34.22 1.88
N LYS A 268 15.44 -35.00 2.10
CA LYS A 268 16.72 -34.82 1.39
C LYS A 268 16.62 -35.06 -0.12
N ASP A 269 15.60 -35.82 -0.54
CA ASP A 269 15.29 -36.16 -1.92
C ASP A 269 13.77 -36.31 -2.10
N ARG A 270 13.34 -36.53 -3.34
CA ARG A 270 11.92 -36.69 -3.68
C ARG A 270 11.24 -37.87 -2.99
N ALA A 271 11.94 -39.00 -2.85
CA ALA A 271 11.37 -40.19 -2.23
C ALA A 271 11.24 -40.03 -0.71
N GLU A 272 12.19 -39.34 -0.07
CA GLU A 272 12.08 -38.96 1.34
C GLU A 272 10.99 -37.92 1.57
N THR A 273 10.84 -36.94 0.69
CA THR A 273 9.78 -35.93 0.81
C THR A 273 8.40 -36.59 0.78
N VAL A 274 8.18 -37.55 -0.14
CA VAL A 274 6.94 -38.34 -0.19
C VAL A 274 6.74 -39.17 1.09
N ARG A 275 7.79 -39.83 1.61
CA ARG A 275 7.70 -40.57 2.89
C ARG A 275 7.32 -39.66 4.06
N LYS A 276 7.93 -38.48 4.16
CA LYS A 276 7.57 -37.49 5.19
C LYS A 276 6.16 -36.95 5.03
N CYS A 277 5.64 -36.88 3.80
CA CYS A 277 4.23 -36.54 3.58
C CYS A 277 3.29 -37.61 4.14
N LEU A 278 3.63 -38.90 3.99
CA LEU A 278 2.90 -40.02 4.60
C LEU A 278 2.97 -39.97 6.14
N ASP A 279 4.18 -39.79 6.70
CA ASP A 279 4.37 -39.64 8.14
C ASP A 279 3.55 -38.47 8.71
N PHE A 280 3.53 -37.34 7.99
CA PHE A 280 2.80 -36.12 8.36
C PHE A 280 1.29 -36.34 8.49
N VAL A 281 0.72 -37.25 7.70
CA VAL A 281 -0.70 -37.61 7.74
C VAL A 281 -0.98 -38.89 8.54
N GLY A 282 0.05 -39.48 9.17
CA GLY A 282 -0.06 -40.70 9.97
C GLY A 282 -0.35 -41.95 9.14
N LYS A 283 0.30 -42.10 7.98
CA LYS A 283 0.19 -43.27 7.08
C LYS A 283 1.52 -43.99 6.90
#